data_AF-A0A1T3NHT9-F1
#
_entry.id   AF-A0A1T3NHT9-F1
#
_cell.length_a   1.000
_cell.length_b   1.000
_cell.length_c   1.000
_cell.angle_alpha   90.00
_cell.angle_beta   90.00
_cell.angle_gamma   90.00
#
_symmetry.space_group_name_H-M   'P 1'
#
loop_
_entity.id
_entity.type
_entity.pdbx_description
1 polymer ?
#
loop_
_entity_poly.entity_id
_entity_poly.type
_entity_poly.pdbx_seq_one_letter_code
_entity_poly.pdbx_strand_id
1 'polypeptide(L)'
;MTDWSRLHDFEGSADDIPVLLFAKLAPHNRERAWRALHGRLCRDESVCPASLAALPLLWEVAVGGSREDRGAAVFLAGEIVSAGRRIRCYDRVLDSHAARVAEMAVVADAHLADHAHQAHYVHLLCGLLALQGHLAWAWGLDDLTDAFLAVHCPHCGADVTIAVGDYGDYSAIRDWHRGDIDRRPLRPTVPGEMAPPGARLHAIAVRDGQASLARGLPYVFGTAQCPPCGRAFAIAPAFEKRVQSDGTPKLPGT
;
A
#
# COMPACT_ATOMS: atom_id res chain seq x y z
N MET A 1 -6.62 20.68 19.86
CA MET A 1 -7.71 19.72 20.16
C MET A 1 -8.71 19.84 19.04
N THR A 2 -9.06 18.74 18.37
CA THR A 2 -9.98 18.74 17.23
C THR A 2 -11.40 18.99 17.71
N ASP A 3 -12.12 19.93 17.09
CA ASP A 3 -13.55 20.13 17.30
C ASP A 3 -14.34 19.14 16.42
N TRP A 4 -14.64 17.97 16.98
CA TRP A 4 -15.32 16.87 16.28
C TRP A 4 -16.76 17.21 15.88
N SER A 5 -17.41 18.15 16.57
CA SER A 5 -18.77 18.61 16.29
C SER A 5 -18.95 19.31 14.95
N ARG A 6 -17.81 19.71 14.34
CA ARG A 6 -17.76 20.37 13.03
C ARG A 6 -17.33 19.45 11.91
N LEU A 7 -17.05 18.18 12.20
CA LEU A 7 -16.56 17.22 11.24
C LEU A 7 -17.68 16.29 10.80
N HIS A 8 -17.64 15.94 9.52
CA HIS A 8 -18.49 14.91 8.95
C HIS A 8 -17.64 13.73 8.49
N ASP A 9 -18.19 12.54 8.66
CA ASP A 9 -17.66 11.30 8.14
C ASP A 9 -18.59 10.73 7.06
N PHE A 10 -18.37 9.48 6.64
CA PHE A 10 -19.18 8.88 5.58
C PHE A 10 -20.60 8.44 5.97
N GLU A 11 -20.98 8.59 7.25
CA GLU A 11 -22.32 8.28 7.78
C GLU A 11 -23.03 9.51 8.38
N GLY A 12 -22.33 10.62 8.61
CA GLY A 12 -22.94 11.86 9.09
C GLY A 12 -22.00 12.65 10.01
N SER A 13 -22.46 12.98 11.21
CA SER A 13 -21.65 13.70 12.23
C SER A 13 -20.53 12.81 12.75
N ALA A 14 -19.34 13.37 12.95
CA ALA A 14 -18.17 12.64 13.48
C ALA A 14 -17.99 12.78 15.00
N ASP A 15 -18.93 13.40 15.71
CA ASP A 15 -18.87 13.75 17.14
C ASP A 15 -18.57 12.54 18.05
N ASP A 16 -19.07 11.36 17.67
CA ASP A 16 -18.92 10.14 18.45
C ASP A 16 -17.69 9.31 18.08
N ILE A 17 -16.89 9.70 17.07
CA ILE A 17 -15.66 8.98 16.70
C ILE A 17 -14.70 8.80 17.89
N PRO A 18 -14.40 9.82 18.72
CA PRO A 18 -13.58 9.62 19.92
C PRO A 18 -14.20 8.59 20.88
N VAL A 19 -15.52 8.63 21.07
CA VAL A 19 -16.23 7.69 21.96
C VAL A 19 -16.18 6.27 21.40
N LEU A 20 -16.32 6.09 20.08
CA LEU A 20 -16.18 4.79 19.44
C LEU A 20 -14.79 4.19 19.65
N LEU A 21 -13.75 5.02 19.53
CA LEU A 21 -12.35 4.61 19.68
C LEU A 21 -11.99 4.20 21.11
N PHE A 22 -12.49 4.89 22.14
CA PHE A 22 -12.07 4.65 23.52
C PHE A 22 -13.09 3.93 24.40
N ALA A 23 -14.40 4.08 24.14
CA ALA A 23 -15.44 3.58 25.05
C ALA A 23 -16.13 2.29 24.58
N LYS A 24 -16.05 1.94 23.29
CA LYS A 24 -16.80 0.80 22.73
C LYS A 24 -15.95 -0.43 22.39
N LEU A 25 -14.66 -0.45 22.74
CA LEU A 25 -13.76 -1.59 22.48
C LEU A 25 -13.82 -2.64 23.62
N ALA A 26 -15.01 -3.14 23.95
CA ALA A 26 -15.12 -4.27 24.86
C ALA A 26 -14.79 -5.58 24.12
N PRO A 27 -14.23 -6.62 24.78
CA PRO A 27 -13.83 -7.85 24.08
C PRO A 27 -14.95 -8.51 23.24
N HIS A 28 -16.21 -8.42 23.70
CA HIS A 28 -17.36 -9.06 23.04
C HIS A 28 -17.90 -8.29 21.82
N ASN A 29 -17.51 -7.03 21.61
CA ASN A 29 -17.99 -6.20 20.49
C ASN A 29 -16.84 -5.56 19.66
N ARG A 30 -15.59 -5.80 20.04
CA ARG A 30 -14.38 -5.19 19.46
C ARG A 30 -14.33 -5.24 17.94
N GLU A 31 -14.49 -6.43 17.34
CA GLU A 31 -14.42 -6.59 15.88
C GLU A 31 -15.50 -5.78 15.16
N ARG A 32 -16.73 -5.79 15.70
CA ARG A 32 -17.85 -5.00 15.16
C ARG A 32 -17.59 -3.50 15.31
N ALA A 33 -17.00 -3.06 16.42
CA ALA A 33 -16.67 -1.66 16.66
C ALA A 33 -15.60 -1.16 15.67
N TRP A 34 -14.53 -1.93 15.46
CA TRP A 34 -13.49 -1.60 14.47
C TRP A 34 -14.03 -1.59 13.04
N ARG A 35 -14.89 -2.55 12.67
CA ARG A 35 -15.54 -2.56 11.35
C ARG A 35 -16.43 -1.33 11.14
N ALA A 36 -17.22 -0.95 12.15
CA ALA A 36 -18.06 0.25 12.07
C ALA A 36 -17.21 1.53 11.97
N LEU A 37 -16.13 1.62 12.74
CA LEU A 37 -15.21 2.74 12.68
C LEU A 37 -14.52 2.84 11.31
N HIS A 38 -14.08 1.70 10.76
CA HIS A 38 -13.49 1.61 9.43
C HIS A 38 -14.45 2.15 8.38
N GLY A 39 -15.70 1.67 8.32
CA GLY A 39 -16.69 2.12 7.32
C GLY A 39 -17.12 3.59 7.42
N ARG A 40 -16.87 4.24 8.57
CA ARG A 40 -17.08 5.68 8.78
C ARG A 40 -15.88 6.52 8.34
N LEU A 41 -14.66 6.02 8.55
CA LEU A 41 -13.43 6.77 8.26
C LEU A 41 -12.81 6.45 6.89
N CYS A 42 -13.07 5.27 6.34
CA CYS A 42 -12.55 4.81 5.05
C CYS A 42 -13.69 4.18 4.25
N ARG A 43 -13.87 4.62 3.00
CA ARG A 43 -14.88 4.03 2.09
C ARG A 43 -14.34 4.05 0.67
N ASP A 44 -14.37 2.89 -0.01
CA ASP A 44 -13.95 2.75 -1.41
C ASP A 44 -12.61 3.45 -1.69
N GLU A 45 -11.61 3.16 -0.85
CA GLU A 45 -10.26 3.75 -0.88
C GLU A 45 -10.21 5.29 -0.74
N SER A 46 -11.28 5.90 -0.23
CA SER A 46 -11.43 7.33 0.00
C SER A 46 -11.45 7.65 1.49
N VAL A 47 -11.06 8.88 1.81
CA VAL A 47 -11.03 9.43 3.17
C VAL A 47 -11.69 10.80 3.24
N CYS A 48 -12.07 11.20 4.44
CA CYS A 48 -12.71 12.46 4.75
C CYS A 48 -11.91 13.25 5.81
N PRO A 49 -12.28 14.50 6.13
CA PRO A 49 -11.60 15.27 7.17
C PRO A 49 -11.61 14.58 8.55
N ALA A 50 -12.67 13.84 8.89
CA ALA A 50 -12.75 13.07 10.14
C ALA A 50 -11.70 11.95 10.19
N SER A 51 -11.36 11.34 9.05
CA SER A 51 -10.32 10.31 8.94
C SER A 51 -8.97 10.85 9.37
N LEU A 52 -8.58 12.02 8.84
CA LEU A 52 -7.30 12.64 9.19
C LEU A 52 -7.26 13.10 10.65
N ALA A 53 -8.39 13.62 11.14
CA ALA A 53 -8.54 14.01 12.53
C ALA A 53 -8.44 12.82 13.51
N ALA A 54 -8.70 11.59 13.04
CA ALA A 54 -8.59 10.38 13.85
C ALA A 54 -7.14 9.88 14.00
N LEU A 55 -6.19 10.31 13.16
CA LEU A 55 -4.80 9.83 13.20
C LEU A 55 -4.13 9.97 14.58
N PRO A 56 -4.23 11.10 15.31
CA PRO A 56 -3.72 11.18 16.68
C PRO A 56 -4.35 10.18 17.65
N LEU A 57 -5.66 9.92 17.51
CA LEU A 57 -6.37 8.99 18.39
C LEU A 57 -6.00 7.53 18.08
N LEU A 58 -5.86 7.20 16.80
CA LEU A 58 -5.36 5.89 16.36
C LEU A 58 -3.92 5.65 16.84
N TRP A 59 -3.10 6.70 16.88
CA TRP A 59 -1.76 6.61 17.48
C TRP A 59 -1.82 6.29 18.98
N GLU A 60 -2.69 6.96 19.74
CA GLU A 60 -2.87 6.68 21.17
C GLU A 60 -3.30 5.23 21.41
N VAL A 61 -4.22 4.70 20.59
CA VAL A 61 -4.63 3.29 20.66
C VAL A 61 -3.48 2.35 20.26
N ALA A 62 -2.69 2.69 19.25
CA ALA A 62 -1.53 1.90 18.85
C ALA A 62 -0.49 1.79 19.98
N VAL A 63 -0.23 2.87 20.73
CA VAL A 63 0.76 2.83 21.82
C VAL A 63 0.20 2.17 23.08
N GLY A 64 -1.00 2.58 23.51
CA GLY A 64 -1.57 2.23 24.82
C GLY A 64 -2.60 1.10 24.84
N GLY A 65 -3.07 0.63 23.67
CA GLY A 65 -4.12 -0.38 23.55
C GLY A 65 -3.64 -1.83 23.76
N SER A 66 -4.60 -2.77 23.74
CA SER A 66 -4.27 -4.21 23.68
C SER A 66 -3.60 -4.57 22.36
N ARG A 67 -3.02 -5.77 22.25
CA ARG A 67 -2.37 -6.24 21.01
C ARG A 67 -3.32 -6.19 19.81
N GLU A 68 -4.57 -6.59 20.01
CA GLU A 68 -5.60 -6.60 18.97
C GLU A 68 -6.01 -5.17 18.55
N ASP A 69 -6.23 -4.29 19.53
CA ASP A 69 -6.63 -2.90 19.26
C ASP A 69 -5.49 -2.11 18.61
N ARG A 70 -4.23 -2.42 18.97
CA ARG A 70 -3.04 -1.87 18.34
C ARG A 70 -2.95 -2.24 16.86
N GLY A 71 -3.13 -3.53 16.53
CA GLY A 71 -3.10 -3.99 15.13
C GLY A 71 -4.17 -3.29 14.28
N ALA A 72 -5.40 -3.22 14.79
CA ALA A 72 -6.51 -2.57 14.09
C ALA A 72 -6.29 -1.05 13.91
N ALA A 73 -5.78 -0.36 14.92
CA ALA A 73 -5.50 1.07 14.84
C ALA A 73 -4.41 1.40 13.81
N VAL A 74 -3.36 0.58 13.76
CA VAL A 74 -2.26 0.74 12.82
C VAL A 74 -2.71 0.45 11.39
N PHE A 75 -3.50 -0.60 11.19
CA PHE A 75 -4.08 -0.92 9.88
C PHE A 75 -4.92 0.25 9.34
N LEU A 76 -5.87 0.73 10.13
CA LEU A 76 -6.74 1.83 9.73
C LEU A 76 -5.96 3.13 9.47
N ALA A 77 -4.94 3.43 10.27
CA ALA A 77 -4.08 4.59 10.02
C ALA A 77 -3.29 4.47 8.71
N GLY A 78 -2.79 3.27 8.39
CA GLY A 78 -2.13 3.00 7.11
C GLY A 78 -3.04 3.26 5.91
N GLU A 79 -4.29 2.81 5.98
CA GLU A 79 -5.31 3.10 4.96
C GLU A 79 -5.60 4.60 4.85
N ILE A 80 -5.77 5.29 5.99
CA ILE A 80 -6.05 6.73 6.02
C ILE A 80 -4.90 7.52 5.40
N VAL A 81 -3.65 7.18 5.73
CA VAL A 81 -2.46 7.83 5.15
C VAL A 81 -2.37 7.54 3.65
N SER A 82 -2.57 6.27 3.25
CA SER A 82 -2.53 5.85 1.84
C SER A 82 -3.53 6.60 0.98
N ALA A 83 -4.81 6.62 1.40
CA ALA A 83 -5.88 7.31 0.71
C ALA A 83 -5.74 8.83 0.80
N GLY A 84 -5.34 9.35 1.96
CA GLY A 84 -5.16 10.79 2.18
C GLY A 84 -4.08 11.40 1.28
N ARG A 85 -2.98 10.68 1.04
CA ARG A 85 -1.89 11.11 0.14
C ARG A 85 -2.28 11.16 -1.35
N ARG A 86 -3.45 10.63 -1.72
CA ARG A 86 -4.01 10.82 -3.08
C ARG A 86 -4.63 12.20 -3.25
N ILE A 87 -4.95 12.90 -2.15
CA ILE A 87 -5.69 14.16 -2.16
C ILE A 87 -4.77 15.28 -1.68
N ARG A 88 -4.28 16.11 -2.60
CA ARG A 88 -3.31 17.18 -2.31
C ARG A 88 -3.72 18.16 -1.20
N CYS A 89 -5.03 18.39 -1.01
CA CYS A 89 -5.48 19.28 0.07
C CYS A 89 -5.20 18.73 1.48
N TYR A 90 -4.93 17.43 1.61
CA TYR A 90 -4.65 16.75 2.86
C TYR A 90 -3.15 16.65 3.19
N ASP A 91 -2.26 16.98 2.24
CA ASP A 91 -0.81 16.89 2.44
C ASP A 91 -0.35 17.67 3.67
N ARG A 92 -0.78 18.93 3.80
CA ARG A 92 -0.40 19.76 4.96
C ARG A 92 -0.83 19.15 6.30
N VAL A 93 -2.01 18.52 6.34
CA VAL A 93 -2.52 17.87 7.55
C VAL A 93 -1.70 16.62 7.84
N LEU A 94 -1.43 15.78 6.84
CA LEU A 94 -0.61 14.58 7.00
C LEU A 94 0.84 14.91 7.39
N ASP A 95 1.42 15.95 6.81
CA ASP A 95 2.78 16.42 7.14
C ASP A 95 2.87 16.88 8.60
N SER A 96 1.81 17.50 9.14
CA SER A 96 1.75 17.86 10.57
C SER A 96 1.76 16.64 11.52
N HIS A 97 1.47 15.45 10.99
CA HIS A 97 1.49 14.18 11.72
C HIS A 97 2.71 13.31 11.40
N ALA A 98 3.68 13.80 10.61
CA ALA A 98 4.78 12.99 10.08
C ALA A 98 5.56 12.18 11.14
N ALA A 99 5.84 12.78 12.30
CA ALA A 99 6.53 12.09 13.40
C ALA A 99 5.72 10.89 13.92
N ARG A 100 4.43 11.08 14.19
CA ARG A 100 3.53 10.00 14.65
C ARG A 100 3.35 8.93 13.58
N VAL A 101 3.24 9.32 12.32
CA VAL A 101 3.15 8.39 11.19
C VAL A 101 4.40 7.50 11.11
N ALA A 102 5.59 8.09 11.30
CA ALA A 102 6.84 7.33 11.34
C ALA A 102 6.89 6.35 12.53
N GLU A 103 6.43 6.77 13.71
CA GLU A 103 6.34 5.89 14.87
C GLU A 103 5.32 4.76 14.67
N MET A 104 4.18 5.04 14.03
CA MET A 104 3.19 4.02 13.63
C MET A 104 3.78 2.99 12.68
N ALA A 105 4.67 3.39 11.77
CA ALA A 105 5.33 2.47 10.85
C ALA A 105 6.18 1.42 11.59
N VAL A 106 6.80 1.78 12.72
CA VAL A 106 7.57 0.84 13.56
C VAL A 106 6.63 -0.19 14.19
N VAL A 107 5.49 0.27 14.70
CA VAL A 107 4.48 -0.60 15.30
C VAL A 107 3.85 -1.53 14.24
N ALA A 108 3.57 -1.01 13.04
CA ALA A 108 3.07 -1.76 11.89
C ALA A 108 3.99 -2.92 11.50
N ASP A 109 5.29 -2.66 11.38
CA ASP A 109 6.27 -3.67 11.00
C ASP A 109 6.31 -4.83 12.00
N ALA A 110 6.24 -4.52 13.30
CA ALA A 110 6.18 -5.53 14.36
C ALA A 110 4.90 -6.40 14.30
N HIS A 111 3.79 -5.84 13.82
CA HIS A 111 2.51 -6.57 13.71
C HIS A 111 2.35 -7.42 12.47
N LEU A 112 3.10 -7.15 11.40
CA LEU A 112 3.01 -7.93 10.16
C LEU A 112 3.30 -9.42 10.40
N ALA A 113 4.32 -9.73 11.19
CA ALA A 113 4.69 -11.10 11.51
C ALA A 113 3.55 -11.87 12.21
N ASP A 114 2.77 -11.21 13.06
CA ASP A 114 1.62 -11.81 13.76
C ASP A 114 0.48 -12.21 12.81
N HIS A 115 0.42 -11.59 11.63
CA HIS A 115 -0.66 -11.74 10.65
C HIS A 115 -0.17 -12.38 9.34
N ALA A 116 1.01 -13.01 9.36
CA ALA A 116 1.63 -13.64 8.18
C ALA A 116 0.68 -14.58 7.41
N HIS A 117 -0.21 -15.29 8.10
CA HIS A 117 -1.11 -16.28 7.47
C HIS A 117 -2.50 -15.74 7.18
N GLN A 118 -2.74 -14.44 7.35
CA GLN A 118 -4.04 -13.84 7.14
C GLN A 118 -4.24 -13.44 5.68
N ALA A 119 -5.48 -13.60 5.18
CA ALA A 119 -5.84 -13.26 3.80
C ALA A 119 -5.60 -11.77 3.45
N HIS A 120 -5.54 -10.90 4.46
CA HIS A 120 -5.33 -9.46 4.32
C HIS A 120 -3.87 -9.02 4.56
N TYR A 121 -2.89 -9.95 4.56
CA TYR A 121 -1.47 -9.63 4.79
C TYR A 121 -0.94 -8.55 3.83
N VAL A 122 -1.21 -8.67 2.52
CA VAL A 122 -0.74 -7.67 1.53
C VAL A 122 -1.32 -6.29 1.82
N HIS A 123 -2.56 -6.21 2.29
CA HIS A 123 -3.17 -4.92 2.68
C HIS A 123 -2.45 -4.29 3.89
N LEU A 124 -2.06 -5.10 4.87
CA LEU A 124 -1.24 -4.63 6.00
C LEU A 124 0.13 -4.14 5.54
N LEU A 125 0.76 -4.86 4.60
CA LEU A 125 2.05 -4.49 4.03
C LEU A 125 1.96 -3.18 3.23
N CYS A 126 0.90 -2.98 2.46
CA CYS A 126 0.62 -1.72 1.77
C CYS A 126 0.40 -0.57 2.77
N GLY A 127 -0.30 -0.82 3.88
CA GLY A 127 -0.42 0.12 4.99
C GLY A 127 0.92 0.53 5.58
N LEU A 128 1.81 -0.44 5.84
CA LEU A 128 3.19 -0.16 6.29
C LEU A 128 3.95 0.71 5.29
N LEU A 129 3.87 0.39 4.00
CA LEU A 129 4.52 1.16 2.93
C LEU A 129 3.99 2.60 2.85
N ALA A 130 2.68 2.80 3.05
CA ALA A 130 2.08 4.12 3.09
C ALA A 130 2.60 4.94 4.27
N LEU A 131 2.68 4.34 5.47
CA LEU A 131 3.25 4.99 6.65
C LEU A 131 4.74 5.33 6.47
N GLN A 132 5.45 4.60 5.62
CA GLN A 132 6.86 4.88 5.28
C GLN A 132 7.03 5.85 4.10
N GLY A 133 5.94 6.30 3.49
CA GLY A 133 5.97 7.20 2.33
C GLY A 133 6.30 6.51 1.00
N HIS A 134 6.34 5.18 0.95
CA HIS A 134 6.53 4.42 -0.29
C HIS A 134 5.21 4.26 -1.06
N LEU A 135 4.59 5.38 -1.43
CA LEU A 135 3.20 5.44 -1.90
C LEU A 135 2.96 4.67 -3.21
N ALA A 136 3.91 4.69 -4.15
CA ALA A 136 3.77 3.93 -5.39
C ALA A 136 3.58 2.43 -5.12
N TRP A 137 4.36 1.90 -4.17
CA TRP A 137 4.26 0.51 -3.72
C TRP A 137 3.05 0.28 -2.83
N ALA A 138 2.68 1.24 -1.98
CA ALA A 138 1.46 1.14 -1.17
C ALA A 138 0.18 1.05 -2.01
N TRP A 139 0.20 1.58 -3.24
CA TRP A 139 -0.97 1.58 -4.13
C TRP A 139 -0.98 0.49 -5.18
N GLY A 140 0.18 -0.06 -5.55
CA GLY A 140 0.25 -1.03 -6.65
C GLY A 140 1.05 -2.29 -6.35
N LEU A 141 1.48 -2.52 -5.10
CA LEU A 141 1.95 -3.83 -4.69
C LEU A 141 0.77 -4.79 -4.60
N ASP A 142 0.95 -5.97 -5.18
CA ASP A 142 0.03 -7.10 -5.10
C ASP A 142 0.75 -8.30 -4.44
N ASP A 143 0.08 -9.44 -4.29
CA ASP A 143 0.62 -10.67 -3.72
C ASP A 143 1.73 -11.34 -4.56
N LEU A 144 1.91 -10.88 -5.81
CA LEU A 144 2.85 -11.39 -6.81
C LEU A 144 2.62 -12.87 -7.20
N THR A 145 1.41 -13.38 -6.98
CA THR A 145 0.96 -14.67 -7.50
C THR A 145 0.61 -14.55 -8.99
N ASP A 146 -0.05 -13.47 -9.40
CA ASP A 146 -0.35 -13.12 -10.80
C ASP A 146 -0.35 -11.60 -11.01
N ALA A 147 0.78 -10.96 -10.74
CA ALA A 147 0.86 -9.51 -10.74
C ALA A 147 1.19 -8.92 -12.10
N PHE A 148 0.49 -7.85 -12.45
CA PHE A 148 0.75 -7.02 -13.62
C PHE A 148 1.07 -5.59 -13.20
N LEU A 149 2.27 -5.11 -13.53
CA LEU A 149 2.68 -3.74 -13.34
C LEU A 149 2.77 -3.04 -14.68
N ALA A 150 2.09 -1.91 -14.82
CA ALA A 150 2.21 -1.07 -16.00
C ALA A 150 3.36 -0.07 -15.79
N VAL A 151 4.25 0.08 -16.77
CA VAL A 151 5.39 1.01 -16.73
C VAL A 151 5.55 1.72 -18.07
N HIS A 152 6.11 2.93 -18.06
CA HIS A 152 6.56 3.57 -19.29
C HIS A 152 8.04 3.28 -19.51
N CYS A 153 8.41 2.84 -20.71
CA CYS A 153 9.82 2.67 -21.06
C CYS A 153 10.53 4.03 -20.97
N PRO A 154 11.60 4.17 -20.17
CA PRO A 154 12.29 5.46 -20.02
C PRO A 154 13.03 5.90 -21.28
N HIS A 155 13.23 5.01 -22.26
CA HIS A 155 13.98 5.31 -23.49
C HIS A 155 13.09 5.74 -24.66
N CYS A 156 11.90 5.15 -24.81
CA CYS A 156 11.01 5.43 -25.94
C CYS A 156 9.58 5.82 -25.53
N GLY A 157 9.26 5.84 -24.23
CA GLY A 157 7.95 6.22 -23.72
C GLY A 157 6.84 5.17 -23.90
N ALA A 158 7.12 4.04 -24.53
CA ALA A 158 6.10 3.01 -24.76
C ALA A 158 5.52 2.45 -23.45
N ASP A 159 4.22 2.18 -23.44
CA ASP A 159 3.56 1.38 -22.42
C ASP A 159 4.07 -0.06 -22.46
N VAL A 160 4.64 -0.52 -21.35
CA VAL A 160 5.13 -1.89 -21.18
C VAL A 160 4.44 -2.50 -19.97
N THR A 161 3.93 -3.71 -20.16
CA THR A 161 3.39 -4.53 -19.07
C THR A 161 4.50 -5.42 -18.53
N ILE A 162 4.64 -5.45 -17.21
CA ILE A 162 5.51 -6.35 -16.48
C ILE A 162 4.62 -7.39 -15.81
N ALA A 163 4.77 -8.65 -16.20
CA ALA A 163 4.11 -9.79 -15.57
C ALA A 163 5.10 -10.51 -14.65
N VAL A 164 4.67 -10.81 -13.42
CA VAL A 164 5.43 -11.60 -12.43
C VAL A 164 4.45 -12.54 -11.74
N GLY A 165 4.72 -13.84 -11.76
CA GLY A 165 3.80 -14.82 -11.19
C GLY A 165 3.59 -16.08 -12.01
N ASP A 166 2.41 -16.66 -11.84
CA ASP A 166 2.01 -17.97 -12.37
C ASP A 166 1.97 -17.99 -13.91
N TYR A 167 1.79 -16.84 -14.57
CA TYR A 167 1.85 -16.71 -16.03
C TYR A 167 3.27 -16.49 -16.58
N GLY A 168 4.26 -16.43 -15.68
CA GLY A 168 5.68 -16.25 -15.99
C GLY A 168 6.18 -14.82 -15.76
N ASP A 169 7.49 -14.67 -15.81
CA ASP A 169 8.19 -13.42 -15.51
C ASP A 169 8.69 -12.75 -16.80
N TYR A 170 7.91 -11.83 -17.35
CA TYR A 170 8.22 -11.18 -18.61
C TYR A 170 7.77 -9.73 -18.69
N SER A 171 8.31 -9.04 -19.70
CA SER A 171 7.83 -7.74 -20.17
C SER A 171 7.20 -7.90 -21.54
N ALA A 172 6.11 -7.19 -21.81
CA ALA A 172 5.32 -7.34 -23.04
C ALA A 172 4.58 -6.06 -23.41
N ILE A 173 4.01 -6.05 -24.61
CA ILE A 173 2.96 -5.09 -24.99
C ILE A 173 1.61 -5.76 -24.74
N ARG A 174 0.75 -5.10 -23.97
CA ARG A 174 -0.63 -5.55 -23.73
C ARG A 174 -1.49 -5.18 -24.92
N ASP A 175 -1.96 -6.18 -25.66
CA ASP A 175 -2.95 -6.00 -26.72
C ASP A 175 -4.31 -6.52 -26.25
N TRP A 176 -5.36 -5.75 -26.48
CA TRP A 176 -6.72 -6.07 -26.02
C TRP A 176 -7.27 -7.37 -26.61
N HIS A 177 -6.91 -7.69 -27.86
CA HIS A 177 -7.43 -8.86 -28.57
C HIS A 177 -6.48 -10.05 -28.52
N ARG A 178 -5.17 -9.79 -28.44
CA ARG A 178 -4.11 -10.79 -28.56
C ARG A 178 -3.43 -11.12 -27.24
N GLY A 179 -3.78 -10.41 -26.17
CA GLY A 179 -3.11 -10.52 -24.88
C GLY A 179 -1.69 -9.96 -24.95
N ASP A 180 -0.80 -10.52 -24.13
CA ASP A 180 0.59 -10.06 -24.04
C ASP A 180 1.44 -10.57 -25.21
N ILE A 181 1.82 -9.66 -26.10
CA ILE A 181 2.63 -9.90 -27.30
C ILE A 181 4.09 -9.44 -27.09
N ASP A 182 4.99 -9.99 -27.92
CA ASP A 182 6.43 -9.67 -27.93
C ASP A 182 7.12 -9.85 -26.57
N ARG A 183 6.75 -10.92 -25.84
CA ARG A 183 7.26 -11.22 -24.50
C ARG A 183 8.79 -11.29 -24.48
N ARG A 184 9.39 -10.57 -23.53
CA ARG A 184 10.83 -10.60 -23.22
C ARG A 184 11.03 -11.03 -21.77
N PRO A 185 11.91 -11.99 -21.48
CA PRO A 185 12.13 -12.46 -20.10
C PRO A 185 12.65 -11.32 -19.22
N LEU A 186 12.16 -11.27 -17.98
CA LEU A 186 12.72 -10.38 -16.97
C LEU A 186 14.06 -10.91 -16.47
N ARG A 187 14.88 -10.02 -15.92
CA ARG A 187 16.11 -10.39 -15.21
C ARG A 187 15.96 -10.00 -13.75
N PRO A 188 15.92 -10.97 -12.82
CA PRO A 188 15.80 -10.67 -11.41
C PRO A 188 17.08 -10.02 -10.89
N THR A 189 16.94 -9.13 -9.90
CA THR A 189 18.05 -8.57 -9.14
C THR A 189 18.36 -9.49 -7.95
N VAL A 190 19.64 -9.61 -7.59
CA VAL A 190 20.02 -10.35 -6.38
C VAL A 190 19.48 -9.61 -5.14
N PRO A 191 18.85 -10.28 -4.16
CA PRO A 191 18.23 -9.57 -3.04
C PRO A 191 19.13 -8.58 -2.27
N GLY A 192 20.42 -8.89 -2.14
CA GLY A 192 21.40 -8.00 -1.49
C GLY A 192 21.77 -6.74 -2.30
N GLU A 193 21.41 -6.69 -3.59
CA GLU A 193 21.70 -5.59 -4.51
C GLU A 193 20.44 -4.76 -4.82
N MET A 194 19.27 -5.14 -4.29
CA MET A 194 18.03 -4.41 -4.51
C MET A 194 18.08 -3.03 -3.84
N ALA A 195 17.80 -1.99 -4.62
CA ALA A 195 17.62 -0.64 -4.06
C ALA A 195 16.44 -0.61 -3.07
N PRO A 196 16.46 0.27 -2.05
CA PRO A 196 15.29 0.54 -1.22
C PRO A 196 14.09 0.99 -2.08
N PRO A 197 12.84 0.60 -1.74
CA PRO A 197 12.46 -0.25 -0.60
C PRO A 197 12.60 -1.77 -0.82
N GLY A 198 13.03 -2.22 -2.01
CA GLY A 198 13.01 -3.62 -2.43
C GLY A 198 13.72 -4.59 -1.49
N ALA A 199 14.95 -4.29 -1.07
CA ALA A 199 15.69 -5.14 -0.12
C ALA A 199 14.93 -5.34 1.20
N ARG A 200 14.30 -4.28 1.72
CA ARG A 200 13.51 -4.34 2.95
C ARG A 200 12.24 -5.16 2.76
N LEU A 201 11.51 -4.91 1.67
CA LEU A 201 10.29 -5.66 1.35
C LEU A 201 10.57 -7.16 1.22
N HIS A 202 11.67 -7.52 0.57
CA HIS A 202 12.07 -8.92 0.46
C HIS A 202 12.44 -9.51 1.82
N ALA A 203 13.14 -8.77 2.67
CA ALA A 203 13.46 -9.23 4.02
C ALA A 203 12.20 -9.46 4.87
N ILE A 204 11.20 -8.57 4.79
CA ILE A 204 9.89 -8.72 5.44
C ILE A 204 9.18 -9.97 4.88
N ALA A 205 9.10 -10.12 3.56
CA ALA A 205 8.47 -11.27 2.93
C ALA A 205 9.09 -12.61 3.35
N VAL A 206 10.42 -12.68 3.43
CA VAL A 206 11.13 -13.88 3.89
C VAL A 206 10.88 -14.14 5.38
N ARG A 207 10.97 -13.10 6.22
CA ARG A 207 10.69 -13.18 7.68
C ARG A 207 9.30 -13.73 7.94
N ASP A 208 8.32 -13.26 7.17
CA ASP A 208 6.89 -13.54 7.37
C ASP A 208 6.41 -14.74 6.52
N GLY A 209 7.33 -15.50 5.92
CA GLY A 209 7.01 -16.73 5.18
C GLY A 209 6.18 -16.52 3.90
N GLN A 210 6.20 -15.32 3.34
CA GLN A 210 5.45 -14.96 2.14
C GLN A 210 6.17 -15.41 0.87
N ALA A 211 5.97 -16.67 0.48
CA ALA A 211 6.70 -17.28 -0.62
C ALA A 211 6.53 -16.55 -1.97
N SER A 212 5.30 -16.18 -2.34
CA SER A 212 5.02 -15.48 -3.61
C SER A 212 5.73 -14.11 -3.66
N LEU A 213 5.63 -13.33 -2.59
CA LEU A 213 6.32 -12.04 -2.47
C LEU A 213 7.84 -12.20 -2.51
N ALA A 214 8.40 -13.13 -1.73
CA ALA A 214 9.83 -13.38 -1.69
C ALA A 214 10.38 -13.81 -3.07
N ARG A 215 9.61 -14.59 -3.84
CA ARG A 215 9.95 -15.01 -5.21
C ARG A 215 9.82 -13.88 -6.22
N GLY A 216 8.75 -13.08 -6.13
CA GLY A 216 8.42 -12.06 -7.12
C GLY A 216 9.21 -10.75 -6.98
N LEU A 217 9.53 -10.32 -5.75
CA LEU A 217 10.21 -9.05 -5.50
C LEU A 217 11.56 -8.89 -6.25
N PRO A 218 12.43 -9.91 -6.35
CA PRO A 218 13.63 -9.85 -7.18
C PRO A 218 13.37 -9.47 -8.64
N TYR A 219 12.23 -9.91 -9.21
CA TYR A 219 11.84 -9.57 -10.58
C TYR A 219 11.30 -8.14 -10.67
N VAL A 220 10.45 -7.74 -9.73
CA VAL A 220 9.88 -6.37 -9.68
C VAL A 220 10.95 -5.31 -9.48
N PHE A 221 11.97 -5.60 -8.67
CA PHE A 221 13.16 -4.76 -8.48
C PHE A 221 14.30 -5.13 -9.46
N GLY A 222 13.97 -5.91 -10.48
CA GLY A 222 14.82 -6.37 -11.55
C GLY A 222 14.91 -5.40 -12.74
N THR A 223 15.32 -5.96 -13.87
CA THR A 223 15.36 -5.26 -15.16
C THR A 223 14.47 -5.93 -16.19
N ALA A 224 13.83 -5.11 -17.02
CA ALA A 224 13.02 -5.52 -18.16
C ALA A 224 13.66 -5.07 -19.47
N GLN A 225 13.32 -5.72 -20.57
CA GLN A 225 13.66 -5.26 -21.92
C GLN A 225 12.41 -4.74 -22.61
N CYS A 226 12.42 -3.49 -23.04
CA CYS A 226 11.30 -2.90 -23.76
C CYS A 226 11.06 -3.61 -25.11
N PRO A 227 9.90 -4.21 -25.38
CA PRO A 227 9.67 -4.93 -26.63
C PRO A 227 9.81 -4.04 -27.89
N PRO A 228 9.29 -2.79 -27.90
CA PRO A 228 9.44 -1.88 -29.04
C PRO A 228 10.87 -1.46 -29.38
N CYS A 229 11.68 -1.07 -28.38
CA CYS A 229 13.01 -0.48 -28.64
C CYS A 229 14.19 -1.38 -28.27
N GLY A 230 13.94 -2.53 -27.65
CA GLY A 230 14.95 -3.53 -27.26
C GLY A 230 15.88 -3.09 -26.12
N ARG A 231 15.72 -1.88 -25.57
CA ARG A 231 16.59 -1.38 -24.48
C ARG A 231 16.14 -1.92 -23.13
N ALA A 232 17.14 -2.27 -22.31
CA ALA A 232 16.92 -2.67 -20.93
C ALA A 232 16.67 -1.43 -20.04
N PHE A 233 15.86 -1.61 -18.99
CA PHE A 233 15.60 -0.59 -17.97
C PHE A 233 15.25 -1.23 -16.63
N ALA A 234 15.47 -0.49 -15.53
CA ALA A 234 15.06 -0.91 -14.20
C ALA A 234 13.55 -0.70 -14.00
N ILE A 235 12.86 -1.73 -13.51
CA ILE A 235 11.39 -1.75 -13.45
C ILE A 235 10.88 -0.83 -12.34
N ALA A 236 11.40 -0.98 -11.12
CA ALA A 236 10.96 -0.21 -9.95
C ALA A 236 10.95 1.32 -10.19
N PRO A 237 12.03 1.97 -10.68
CA PRO A 237 11.99 3.41 -10.97
C PRO A 237 11.00 3.79 -12.08
N ALA A 238 10.80 2.93 -13.09
CA ALA A 238 9.85 3.18 -14.16
C ALA A 238 8.40 3.08 -13.67
N PHE A 239 8.12 2.15 -12.76
CA PHE A 239 6.85 2.01 -12.07
C PHE A 239 6.56 3.22 -11.18
N GLU A 240 7.47 3.58 -10.28
CA GLU A 240 7.32 4.74 -9.39
C GLU A 240 7.05 6.03 -10.18
N LYS A 241 7.79 6.24 -11.28
CA LYS A 241 7.59 7.40 -12.16
C LYS A 241 6.22 7.40 -12.84
N ARG A 242 5.72 6.24 -13.26
CA ARG A 242 4.37 6.12 -13.84
C ARG A 242 3.31 6.49 -12.82
N VAL A 243 3.38 5.93 -11.61
CA VAL A 243 2.40 6.22 -10.54
C VAL A 243 2.39 7.70 -10.17
N GLN A 244 3.54 8.37 -10.19
CA GLN A 244 3.63 9.82 -9.99
C GLN A 244 3.01 10.65 -11.13
N SER A 245 3.06 10.14 -12.36
CA SER A 245 2.60 10.86 -13.56
C SER A 245 1.10 10.69 -13.80
N ASP A 246 0.59 9.47 -13.62
CA ASP A 246 -0.77 9.09 -14.03
C ASP A 246 -1.76 9.01 -12.85
N GLY A 247 -1.27 9.10 -11.60
CA GLY A 247 -2.03 8.64 -10.43
C GLY A 247 -1.96 7.11 -10.31
N THR A 248 -2.92 6.49 -9.60
CA THR A 248 -2.97 5.02 -9.45
C THR A 248 -2.79 4.36 -10.83
N PRO A 249 -1.84 3.43 -11.01
CA PRO A 249 -1.56 2.86 -12.32
C PRO A 249 -2.79 2.04 -12.74
N LYS A 250 -3.63 2.64 -13.59
CA LYS A 250 -4.65 1.88 -14.31
C LYS A 250 -3.92 0.94 -15.26
N LEU A 251 -4.35 -0.32 -15.30
CA LEU A 251 -3.95 -1.21 -16.36
C LEU A 251 -4.25 -0.52 -17.71
N PRO A 252 -3.33 -0.55 -18.68
CA PRO A 252 -3.62 -0.04 -20.02
C PRO A 252 -4.87 -0.76 -20.55
N GLY A 253 -5.95 0.00 -20.76
CA GLY A 253 -7.22 -0.52 -21.30
C GLY A 253 -8.32 -0.85 -20.28
N THR A 254 -8.29 -0.32 -19.05
CA THR A 254 -9.48 -0.27 -18.17
C THR A 254 -10.16 1.10 -18.19
#